data_AF-A0A6S6QUC5-F1
#
_entry.id   AF-A0A6S6QUC5-F1
#
_cell.length_a   1.000
_cell.length_b   1.000
_cell.length_c   1.000
_cell.angle_alpha   90.00
_cell.angle_beta   90.00
_cell.angle_gamma   90.00
#
_symmetry.space_group_name_H-M   'P 1'
#
loop_
_entity.id
_entity.type
_entity.pdbx_description
1 polymer ?
#
loop_
_entity_poly.entity_id
_entity_poly.type
_entity_poly.pdbx_seq_one_letter_code
_entity_poly.pdbx_strand_id
1 'polypeptide(L)'
;MHAGSIPAEASNFTDFLPVRYMTAETAPKPKIVISYCTQCNWLLRAGWMAQEVLSTFGNDIGEVALVPATGGEFTISYNGDLIWNRVSDGGFPDIKTLKQRIRDRLDPGRDLGHIDR
;
A
#
# COMPACT_ATOMS: atom_id res chain seq x y z
N MET A 1 -53.31 -28.27 25.41
CA MET A 1 -53.87 -28.61 24.08
C MET A 1 -54.34 -27.31 23.45
N HIS A 2 -53.62 -26.80 22.46
CA HIS A 2 -54.13 -26.14 21.25
C HIS A 2 -52.91 -25.85 20.38
N ALA A 3 -52.82 -26.63 19.30
CA ALA A 3 -51.83 -26.48 18.25
C ALA A 3 -52.11 -25.18 17.50
N GLY A 4 -51.10 -24.32 17.39
CA GLY A 4 -51.08 -23.17 16.49
C GLY A 4 -50.28 -23.53 15.24
N SER A 5 -50.99 -23.66 14.14
CA SER A 5 -50.55 -24.10 12.82
C SER A 5 -49.51 -23.15 12.19
N ILE A 6 -48.46 -23.71 11.60
CA ILE A 6 -47.53 -23.02 10.70
C ILE A 6 -48.20 -22.95 9.32
N PRO A 7 -48.42 -21.76 8.71
CA PRO A 7 -48.73 -21.71 7.30
C PRO A 7 -47.46 -21.98 6.49
N ALA A 8 -47.56 -22.94 5.58
CA ALA A 8 -46.57 -23.23 4.57
C ALA A 8 -46.62 -22.15 3.49
N GLU A 9 -45.54 -21.40 3.29
CA GLU A 9 -45.14 -20.83 2.00
C GLU A 9 -43.74 -20.21 2.14
N ALA A 10 -42.73 -21.05 1.91
CA ALA A 10 -41.39 -20.60 1.58
C ALA A 10 -41.41 -20.12 0.12
N SER A 11 -41.48 -18.82 -0.12
CA SER A 11 -41.38 -18.24 -1.46
C SER A 11 -40.86 -16.80 -1.44
N ASN A 12 -39.63 -16.62 -0.94
CA ASN A 12 -38.56 -15.87 -1.62
C ASN A 12 -37.43 -15.54 -0.63
N PHE A 13 -36.25 -16.10 -0.91
CA PHE A 13 -35.02 -15.91 -0.14
C PHE A 13 -34.36 -14.54 -0.37
N THR A 14 -35.10 -13.55 -0.87
CA THR A 14 -34.60 -12.21 -1.22
C THR A 14 -34.99 -11.10 -0.24
N ASP A 15 -35.88 -11.36 0.72
CA ASP A 15 -36.30 -10.36 1.72
C ASP A 15 -35.43 -10.31 2.99
N PHE A 16 -34.39 -11.15 3.07
CA PHE A 16 -33.34 -11.08 4.10
C PHE A 16 -31.99 -10.64 3.53
N LEU A 17 -31.99 -9.86 2.46
CA LEU A 17 -30.80 -9.08 2.12
C LEU A 17 -30.77 -7.89 3.09
N PRO A 18 -29.81 -7.81 4.03
CA PRO A 18 -29.62 -6.55 4.74
C PRO A 18 -29.37 -5.52 3.66
N VAL A 19 -30.15 -4.44 3.70
CA VAL A 19 -29.97 -3.25 2.87
C VAL A 19 -28.48 -3.05 2.73
N ARG A 20 -28.03 -3.18 1.48
CA ARG A 20 -26.67 -2.93 1.03
C ARG A 20 -26.11 -1.74 1.81
N TYR A 21 -25.30 -2.02 2.82
CA TYR A 21 -24.31 -1.06 3.26
C TYR A 21 -23.33 -0.96 2.09
N MET A 22 -23.63 -0.08 1.15
CA MET A 22 -22.59 0.58 0.36
C MET A 22 -21.79 1.40 1.37
N THR A 23 -20.89 0.74 2.10
CA THR A 23 -19.72 1.43 2.63
C THR A 23 -19.03 2.00 1.41
N ALA A 24 -18.85 3.32 1.36
CA ALA A 24 -18.03 3.96 0.34
C ALA A 24 -16.75 3.13 0.19
N GLU A 25 -16.56 2.51 -0.98
CA GLU A 25 -15.36 1.75 -1.30
C GLU A 25 -14.19 2.73 -1.17
N THR A 26 -13.49 2.65 -0.04
CA THR A 26 -12.28 3.43 0.15
C THR A 26 -11.32 2.90 -0.90
N ALA A 27 -10.98 3.73 -1.88
CA ALA A 27 -10.02 3.35 -2.92
C ALA A 27 -8.81 2.67 -2.26
N PRO A 28 -8.32 1.55 -2.83
CA PRO A 28 -7.27 0.78 -2.18
C PRO A 28 -6.05 1.67 -1.95
N LYS A 29 -5.58 1.71 -0.70
CA LYS A 29 -4.38 2.46 -0.35
C LYS A 29 -3.19 1.90 -1.15
N PRO A 30 -2.27 2.77 -1.61
CA PRO A 30 -1.16 2.34 -2.43
C PRO A 30 -0.24 1.34 -1.74
N LYS A 31 0.40 0.50 -2.56
CA LYS A 31 1.43 -0.44 -2.19
C LYS A 31 2.78 0.07 -2.67
N ILE A 32 3.74 0.16 -1.76
CA ILE A 32 5.15 0.40 -2.12
C ILE A 32 5.88 -0.94 -2.15
N VAL A 33 6.68 -1.19 -3.18
CA VAL A 33 7.53 -2.38 -3.25
C VAL A 33 8.98 -1.95 -3.34
N ILE A 34 9.82 -2.50 -2.48
CA ILE A 34 11.28 -2.32 -2.52
C ILE A 34 11.90 -3.68 -2.86
N SER A 35 12.33 -3.85 -4.11
CA SER A 35 13.11 -5.01 -4.52
C SER A 35 14.58 -4.77 -4.20
N TYR A 36 15.24 -5.72 -3.55
CA TYR A 36 16.62 -5.55 -3.10
C TYR A 36 17.49 -6.80 -3.31
N CYS A 37 18.72 -6.59 -3.77
CA CYS A 37 19.71 -7.65 -3.89
C CYS A 37 20.08 -8.26 -2.53
N THR A 38 19.75 -9.53 -2.33
CA THR A 38 20.08 -10.27 -1.10
C THR A 38 21.58 -10.55 -0.96
N GLN A 39 22.26 -10.80 -2.08
CA GLN A 39 23.70 -11.08 -2.15
C GLN A 39 24.56 -9.83 -1.88
N CYS A 40 23.97 -8.65 -1.95
CA CYS A 40 24.65 -7.37 -1.84
C CYS A 40 24.58 -6.77 -0.43
N ASN A 41 23.97 -7.48 0.52
CA ASN A 41 23.73 -7.04 1.90
C ASN A 41 22.92 -5.73 2.00
N TRP A 42 21.90 -5.56 1.15
CA TRP A 42 21.08 -4.34 1.11
C TRP A 42 19.76 -4.44 1.90
N LEU A 43 19.49 -5.56 2.58
CA LEU A 43 18.30 -5.74 3.41
C LEU A 43 18.13 -4.62 4.43
N LEU A 44 19.19 -4.26 5.17
CA LEU A 44 19.11 -3.22 6.21
C LEU A 44 18.73 -1.86 5.63
N ARG A 45 19.24 -1.53 4.44
CA ARG A 45 18.90 -0.29 3.74
C ARG A 45 17.44 -0.29 3.29
N ALA A 46 16.99 -1.39 2.67
CA ALA A 46 15.61 -1.55 2.23
C ALA A 46 14.63 -1.50 3.41
N GLY A 47 14.95 -2.19 4.50
CA GLY A 47 14.15 -2.20 5.73
C GLY A 47 14.08 -0.84 6.41
N TRP A 48 15.18 -0.09 6.46
CA TRP A 48 15.16 1.28 6.98
C TRP A 48 14.28 2.20 6.12
N MET A 49 14.41 2.16 4.79
CA MET A 49 13.55 2.95 3.89
C MET A 49 12.07 2.59 4.06
N ALA A 50 11.74 1.31 4.24
CA ALA A 50 10.37 0.89 4.51
C ALA A 50 9.81 1.49 5.82
N GLN A 51 10.61 1.49 6.90
CA GLN A 51 10.23 2.12 8.17
C GLN A 51 10.03 3.63 8.02
N GLU A 52 10.89 4.31 7.28
CA GLU A 52 10.77 5.75 7.02
C GLU A 52 9.51 6.08 6.21
N VAL A 53 9.15 5.24 5.23
CA VAL A 53 7.91 5.40 4.45
C VAL A 53 6.69 5.18 5.33
N LEU A 54 6.65 4.10 6.12
CA LEU A 54 5.53 3.79 7.00
C LEU A 54 5.36 4.80 8.14
N SER A 55 6.45 5.33 8.69
CA SER A 55 6.39 6.37 9.72
C SER A 55 5.86 7.71 9.19
N THR A 56 6.04 8.00 7.89
CA THR A 56 5.61 9.26 7.27
C THR A 56 4.18 9.17 6.71
N PHE A 57 3.82 8.03 6.11
CA PHE A 57 2.59 7.85 5.33
C PHE A 57 1.73 6.69 5.84
N GLY A 58 1.91 6.22 7.08
CA GLY A 58 1.28 4.99 7.58
C GLY A 58 -0.25 4.97 7.55
N ASN A 59 -0.91 6.14 7.57
CA ASN A 59 -2.36 6.23 7.41
C ASN A 59 -2.81 6.22 5.95
N ASP A 60 -1.90 6.49 5.02
CA ASP A 60 -2.20 6.76 3.62
C ASP A 60 -1.76 5.63 2.70
N ILE A 61 -0.75 4.86 3.09
CA ILE A 61 -0.22 3.69 2.38
C ILE A 61 -0.82 2.41 2.97
N GLY A 62 -1.11 1.42 2.11
CA GLY A 62 -1.64 0.13 2.51
C GLY A 62 -0.55 -0.80 3.04
N GLU A 63 0.55 -0.90 2.31
CA GLU A 63 1.70 -1.72 2.70
C GLU A 63 3.01 -1.26 2.06
N VAL A 64 4.13 -1.65 2.68
CA VAL A 64 5.45 -1.64 2.06
C VAL A 64 5.97 -3.07 2.03
N ALA A 65 6.19 -3.61 0.82
CA ALA A 65 6.70 -4.95 0.62
C ALA A 65 8.21 -4.93 0.35
N LEU A 66 8.95 -5.79 1.05
CA LEU A 66 10.37 -6.05 0.77
C LEU A 66 10.47 -7.32 -0.08
N VAL A 67 11.00 -7.21 -1.29
CA VAL A 67 11.08 -8.33 -2.24
C VAL A 67 12.55 -8.72 -2.47
N PRO A 68 12.95 -9.94 -2.09
CA PRO A 68 14.28 -10.46 -2.41
C PRO A 68 14.55 -10.50 -3.91
N ALA A 69 15.69 -9.96 -4.33
CA ALA A 69 16.18 -9.97 -5.70
C ALA A 69 17.67 -10.37 -5.75
N THR A 70 18.23 -10.43 -6.95
CA THR A 70 19.65 -10.76 -7.22
C THR A 70 20.25 -9.76 -8.23
N GLY A 71 21.49 -9.98 -8.67
CA GLY A 71 22.07 -9.20 -9.78
C GLY A 71 22.31 -7.71 -9.49
N GLY A 72 22.43 -7.33 -8.21
CA GLY A 72 22.58 -5.92 -7.84
C GLY A 72 21.31 -5.09 -8.07
N GLU A 73 20.14 -5.72 -8.15
CA GLU A 73 18.88 -5.00 -8.25
C GLU A 73 18.60 -4.18 -6.98
N PHE A 74 18.20 -2.92 -7.18
CA PHE A 74 17.52 -2.15 -6.15
C PHE A 74 16.53 -1.22 -6.83
N THR A 75 15.24 -1.54 -6.72
CA THR A 75 14.14 -0.79 -7.33
C THR A 75 13.08 -0.48 -6.30
N ILE A 76 12.37 0.63 -6.50
CA ILE A 76 11.21 1.00 -5.70
C ILE A 76 10.07 1.30 -6.65
N SER A 77 8.90 0.72 -6.39
CA SER A 77 7.69 0.99 -7.17
C SER A 77 6.51 1.43 -6.29
N TYR A 78 5.62 2.21 -6.89
CA TYR A 78 4.35 2.67 -6.32
C TYR A 78 3.23 2.05 -7.14
N ASN A 79 2.44 1.14 -6.57
CA ASN A 79 1.39 0.39 -7.28
C ASN A 79 1.89 -0.30 -8.57
N GLY A 80 3.15 -0.72 -8.61
CA GLY A 80 3.78 -1.31 -9.80
C GLY A 80 4.51 -0.31 -10.70
N ASP A 81 4.24 0.98 -10.59
CA ASP A 81 4.95 2.01 -11.34
C ASP A 81 6.33 2.26 -10.74
N LEU A 82 7.38 2.13 -11.54
CA LEU A 82 8.75 2.34 -11.10
C LEU A 82 8.96 3.81 -10.68
N ILE A 83 9.35 4.02 -9.42
CA ILE A 83 9.64 5.36 -8.87
C ILE A 83 11.12 5.54 -8.55
N TRP A 84 11.92 4.47 -8.51
CA TRP A 84 13.38 4.53 -8.40
C TRP A 84 14.02 3.25 -8.95
N ASN A 85 15.13 3.39 -9.66
CA ASN A 85 16.00 2.28 -10.06
C ASN A 85 17.46 2.67 -9.88
N ARG A 86 18.19 1.85 -9.13
CA ARG A 86 19.59 2.13 -8.76
C ARG A 86 20.51 2.39 -9.93
N VAL A 87 20.30 1.74 -11.06
CA VAL A 87 21.16 1.90 -12.24
C VAL A 87 20.85 3.20 -12.97
N SER A 88 19.56 3.47 -13.25
CA SER A 88 19.14 4.65 -14.01
C SER A 88 19.14 5.95 -13.20
N ASP A 89 18.85 5.88 -11.90
CA ASP A 89 18.78 7.03 -10.99
C ASP A 89 20.11 7.30 -10.25
N GLY A 90 21.18 6.57 -10.57
CA GLY A 90 22.52 6.88 -10.08
C GLY A 90 22.78 6.51 -8.61
N GLY A 91 22.34 5.33 -8.18
CA GLY A 91 22.59 4.81 -6.83
C GLY A 91 21.31 4.69 -6.01
N PHE A 92 21.42 4.88 -4.70
CA PHE A 92 20.27 4.76 -3.80
C PHE A 92 19.65 6.14 -3.55
N PRO A 93 18.33 6.23 -3.38
CA PRO A 93 17.72 7.50 -3.02
C PRO A 93 18.18 7.90 -1.62
N ASP A 94 18.39 9.20 -1.40
CA ASP A 94 18.26 9.73 -0.07
C ASP A 94 16.78 9.68 0.36
N ILE A 95 16.55 9.67 1.68
CA ILE A 95 15.19 9.45 2.17
C ILE A 95 14.25 10.61 1.87
N LYS A 96 14.75 11.84 1.75
CA LYS A 96 13.95 13.01 1.40
C LYS A 96 13.43 12.87 -0.03
N THR A 97 14.30 12.53 -0.98
CA THR A 97 13.91 12.28 -2.37
C THR A 97 12.88 11.14 -2.49
N LEU A 98 13.05 10.04 -1.74
CA LEU A 98 12.07 8.95 -1.75
C LEU A 98 10.69 9.41 -1.23
N LYS A 99 10.65 10.10 -0.09
CA LYS A 99 9.40 10.61 0.48
C LYS A 99 8.73 11.62 -0.45
N GLN A 100 9.49 12.49 -1.11
CA GLN A 100 8.97 13.42 -2.11
C GLN A 100 8.36 12.68 -3.31
N ARG A 101 9.07 11.72 -3.92
CA ARG A 101 8.53 10.94 -5.06
C ARG A 101 7.26 10.15 -4.73
N ILE A 102 7.10 9.72 -3.47
CA ILE A 102 5.88 9.08 -2.96
C ILE A 102 4.77 10.12 -2.78
N ARG A 103 5.05 11.25 -2.11
CA ARG A 103 4.11 12.37 -1.93
C ARG A 103 3.57 12.87 -3.25
N ASP A 104 4.43 13.08 -4.24
CA ASP A 104 4.06 13.60 -5.56
C ASP A 104 3.07 12.68 -6.30
N ARG A 105 2.96 11.39 -5.90
CA ARG A 105 1.94 10.45 -6.42
C ARG A 105 0.73 10.28 -5.50
N LEU A 106 0.95 10.37 -4.19
CA LEU A 106 -0.07 10.14 -3.17
C LEU A 106 -0.94 11.38 -2.95
N ASP A 107 -0.32 12.52 -2.72
CA ASP A 107 -0.94 13.82 -2.45
C ASP A 107 0.06 14.94 -2.79
N PRO A 108 0.09 15.41 -4.06
CA PRO A 108 1.05 16.41 -4.53
C PRO A 108 1.02 17.73 -3.75
N GLY A 109 -0.10 18.07 -3.11
CA GLY A 109 -0.27 19.31 -2.36
C GLY A 109 0.19 19.23 -0.90
N ARG A 110 0.53 18.03 -0.39
CA ARG A 110 0.93 17.84 1.00
C ARG A 110 2.31 18.42 1.29
N ASP A 111 2.39 19.31 2.26
CA ASP A 111 3.66 19.78 2.83
C ASP A 111 4.31 18.66 3.67
N LEU A 112 5.57 18.34 3.38
CA LEU A 112 6.37 17.40 4.17
C LEU A 112 7.27 18.11 5.21
N GLY A 113 7.04 19.40 5.46
CA GLY A 113 7.73 20.19 6.47
C GLY A 113 9.20 20.41 6.09
N HIS A 114 10.12 20.07 7.00
CA HIS A 114 11.57 20.23 6.75
C HIS A 114 12.09 19.42 5.57
N ILE A 115 11.34 18.42 5.10
CA ILE A 115 11.69 17.65 3.92
C ILE A 115 11.57 18.50 2.65
N ASP A 116 10.66 19.49 2.59
CA ASP A 116 10.48 20.32 1.39
C ASP A 116 11.37 21.59 1.34
N ARG A 117 12.19 21.85 2.37
CA ARG A 117 13.12 22.99 2.44
C ARG A 117 14.57 22.61 2.21
#